data_AF-A0A0A0EEQ3-F1
#
_entry.id   AF-A0A0A0EEQ3-F1
#
_cell.length_a   1.000
_cell.length_b   1.000
_cell.length_c   1.000
_cell.angle_alpha   90.00
_cell.angle_beta   90.00
_cell.angle_gamma   90.00
#
_symmetry.space_group_name_H-M   'P 1'
#
loop_
_entity.id
_entity.type
_entity.pdbx_description
1 polymer ?
#
loop_
_entity_poly.entity_id
_entity_poly.type
_entity_poly.pdbx_seq_one_letter_code
_entity_poly.pdbx_strand_id
1 'polypeptide(L)'
;MTEEMTLLLRWTGFVGVILYLAAYFGVQTGRMSPAGWVYPWINIAAASLVLLSMAADWNPASAVMNGVWIAIGLGHVSLRVVQRRRWAAWRPRDRAMALAPEVVAMDPPVEDIAPR
;
A
#
# COMPACT_ATOMS: atom_id res chain seq x y z
N MET A 1 5.77 33.66 7.71
CA MET A 1 6.66 32.49 7.63
C MET A 1 8.09 33.01 7.51
N THR A 2 9.02 32.53 8.32
CA THR A 2 10.43 32.96 8.25
C THR A 2 11.13 32.32 7.05
N GLU A 3 12.18 32.96 6.53
CA GLU A 3 12.95 32.45 5.39
C GLU A 3 13.54 31.05 5.65
N GLU A 4 14.06 30.84 6.86
CA GLU A 4 14.57 29.54 7.32
C GLU A 4 13.50 28.44 7.25
N MET A 5 12.27 28.75 7.68
CA MET A 5 11.14 27.82 7.63
C MET A 5 10.80 27.44 6.18
N THR A 6 10.82 28.43 5.27
CA THR A 6 10.58 28.19 3.85
C THR A 6 11.64 27.26 3.24
N LEU A 7 12.91 27.44 3.59
CA LEU A 7 14.00 26.55 3.14
C LEU A 7 13.79 25.12 3.66
N LEU A 8 13.47 24.96 4.95
CA LEU A 8 13.20 23.65 5.54
C LEU A 8 12.06 22.93 4.82
N LEU A 9 10.97 23.63 4.51
CA LEU A 9 9.83 23.08 3.77
C LEU A 9 10.23 22.63 2.37
N ARG A 10 11.00 23.42 1.62
CA ARG A 10 11.49 23.07 0.28
C ARG A 10 12.36 21.81 0.30
N TRP A 11 13.31 21.73 1.24
CA TRP A 11 14.16 20.54 1.40
C TRP A 11 13.35 19.31 1.81
N THR A 12 12.34 19.49 2.65
CA THR A 12 11.41 18.41 3.01
C THR A 12 10.70 17.83 1.78
N GLY A 13 10.34 18.69 0.81
CA GLY A 13 9.79 18.26 -0.47
C GLY A 13 10.75 17.36 -1.26
N PHE A 14 12.03 17.74 -1.35
CA PHE A 14 13.06 16.91 -2.00
C PHE A 14 13.25 15.56 -1.32
N VAL A 15 13.21 15.51 0.02
CA VAL A 15 13.24 14.23 0.76
C VAL A 15 12.05 13.35 0.36
N GLY A 16 10.85 13.94 0.27
CA GLY A 16 9.67 13.23 -0.24
C GLY A 16 9.86 12.68 -1.66
N VAL A 17 10.43 13.48 -2.57
CA VAL A 17 10.75 13.03 -3.95
C VAL A 17 11.73 11.86 -3.94
N ILE A 18 12.79 11.92 -3.15
CA ILE A 18 13.78 10.83 -3.03
C ILE A 18 13.09 9.54 -2.54
N LEU A 19 12.18 9.64 -1.56
CA LEU A 19 11.44 8.48 -1.08
C LEU A 19 10.54 7.86 -2.15
N TYR A 20 9.83 8.69 -2.95
CA TYR A 20 9.04 8.19 -4.09
C TYR A 20 9.92 7.41 -5.08
N LEU A 21 11.05 7.99 -5.47
CA LEU A 21 11.97 7.37 -6.43
C LEU A 21 12.58 6.09 -5.85
N ALA A 22 12.96 6.08 -4.58
CA ALA A 22 13.48 4.90 -3.90
C ALA A 22 12.44 3.77 -3.81
N ALA A 23 11.18 4.10 -3.50
CA ALA A 23 10.08 3.14 -3.47
C ALA A 23 9.83 2.53 -4.85
N TYR A 24 9.75 3.38 -5.89
CA TYR A 24 9.56 2.96 -7.26
C TYR A 24 10.73 2.12 -7.77
N PHE A 25 11.97 2.55 -7.52
CA PHE A 25 13.17 1.80 -7.84
C PHE A 25 13.22 0.43 -7.12
N GLY A 26 12.81 0.39 -5.86
CA GLY A 26 12.69 -0.85 -5.09
C GLY A 26 11.75 -1.84 -5.75
N VAL A 27 10.57 -1.37 -6.20
CA VAL A 27 9.62 -2.20 -6.94
C VAL A 27 10.18 -2.63 -8.29
N GLN A 28 10.76 -1.71 -9.06
CA GLN A 28 11.26 -1.98 -10.41
C GLN A 28 12.44 -2.97 -10.41
N THR A 29 13.25 -2.98 -9.35
CA THR A 29 14.37 -3.92 -9.18
C THR A 29 13.96 -5.22 -8.49
N GLY A 30 12.68 -5.42 -8.18
CA GLY A 30 12.19 -6.61 -7.45
C GLY A 30 12.60 -6.67 -5.98
N ARG A 31 13.25 -5.63 -5.45
CA ARG A 31 13.66 -5.53 -4.03
C ARG A 31 12.48 -5.22 -3.10
N MET A 32 11.40 -4.67 -3.65
CA MET A 32 10.15 -4.43 -2.92
C MET A 32 8.99 -5.05 -3.67
N SER A 33 8.08 -5.69 -2.93
CA SER A 33 6.82 -6.15 -3.51
C SER A 33 5.83 -4.98 -3.57
N PRO A 34 5.21 -4.69 -4.73
CA PRO A 34 4.14 -3.70 -4.82
C PRO A 34 2.88 -4.15 -4.06
N ALA A 35 2.69 -5.46 -3.88
CA ALA A 35 1.66 -6.04 -3.02
C ALA A 35 2.09 -6.11 -1.53
N GLY A 36 3.29 -5.65 -1.19
CA GLY A 36 3.82 -5.62 0.17
C GLY A 36 3.19 -4.52 1.03
N TRP A 37 3.51 -4.52 2.33
CA TRP A 37 3.12 -3.41 3.22
C TRP A 37 4.08 -2.22 3.12
N VAL A 38 5.34 -2.46 2.76
CA VAL A 38 6.40 -1.42 2.78
C VAL A 38 6.16 -0.35 1.72
N TYR A 39 5.90 -0.77 0.47
CA TYR A 39 5.68 0.14 -0.66
C TYR A 39 4.60 1.22 -0.42
N PRO A 40 3.36 0.87 -0.03
CA PRO A 40 2.32 1.88 0.20
C PRO A 40 2.66 2.82 1.38
N TRP A 41 3.34 2.33 2.43
CA TRP A 41 3.75 3.19 3.55
C TRP A 41 4.83 4.19 3.16
N ILE A 42 5.82 3.79 2.36
CA ILE A 42 6.84 4.73 1.86
C ILE A 42 6.18 5.79 0.96
N ASN A 43 5.24 5.40 0.10
CA ASN A 43 4.54 6.36 -0.75
C ASN A 43 3.66 7.32 0.05
N ILE A 44 2.96 6.88 1.11
CA ILE A 44 2.21 7.77 1.99
C ILE A 44 3.14 8.77 2.68
N ALA A 45 4.29 8.31 3.19
CA ALA A 45 5.28 9.18 3.84
C ALA A 45 5.85 10.19 2.84
N ALA A 46 6.25 9.74 1.65
CA ALA A 46 6.72 10.59 0.56
C ALA A 46 5.68 11.66 0.18
N ALA A 47 4.44 11.24 -0.05
CA ALA A 47 3.32 12.11 -0.40
C ALA A 47 3.06 13.18 0.67
N SER A 48 3.11 12.78 1.94
CA SER A 48 2.91 13.69 3.08
C SER A 48 4.00 14.76 3.16
N LEU A 49 5.26 14.39 2.90
CA LEU A 49 6.39 15.33 2.89
C LEU A 49 6.32 16.31 1.72
N VAL A 50 5.99 15.81 0.52
CA VAL A 50 5.79 16.67 -0.66
C VAL A 50 4.61 17.62 -0.42
N LEU A 51 3.50 17.13 0.13
CA LEU A 51 2.33 17.96 0.44
C LEU A 51 2.65 19.02 1.51
N LEU A 52 3.45 18.68 2.52
CA LEU A 52 3.91 19.62 3.54
C LEU A 52 4.80 20.73 2.94
N SER A 53 5.68 20.39 1.98
CA SER A 53 6.55 21.37 1.31
C SER A 53 5.77 22.49 0.62
N MET A 54 4.51 22.24 0.25
CA MET A 54 3.65 23.18 -0.46
C MET A 54 3.15 24.33 0.40
N ALA A 55 3.37 24.26 1.72
CA ALA A 55 3.19 25.41 2.59
C ALA A 55 4.17 26.55 2.26
N ALA A 56 5.33 26.23 1.63
CA ALA A 56 6.28 27.22 1.12
C ALA A 56 5.85 27.80 -0.23
N ASP A 57 5.50 26.93 -1.18
CA ASP A 57 5.16 27.30 -2.55
C ASP A 57 3.93 26.50 -3.02
N TRP A 58 2.80 27.18 -3.20
CA TRP A 58 1.54 26.51 -3.49
C TRP A 58 1.47 26.00 -4.94
N ASN A 59 1.10 24.72 -5.11
CA ASN A 59 0.90 24.11 -6.43
C ASN A 59 -0.35 23.19 -6.41
N PRO A 60 -1.52 23.62 -6.91
CA PRO A 60 -2.74 22.84 -6.78
C PRO A 60 -2.66 21.46 -7.47
N ALA A 61 -1.95 21.35 -8.60
CA ALA A 61 -1.79 20.09 -9.30
C ALA A 61 -1.00 19.06 -8.47
N SER A 62 0.12 19.49 -7.87
CA SER A 62 0.91 18.63 -7.00
C SER A 62 0.17 18.30 -5.70
N ALA A 63 -0.62 19.22 -5.14
CA ALA A 63 -1.42 18.97 -3.94
C ALA A 63 -2.46 17.86 -4.17
N VAL A 64 -3.21 17.94 -5.28
CA VAL A 64 -4.18 16.91 -5.68
C VAL A 64 -3.49 15.58 -5.91
N MET A 65 -2.38 15.56 -6.65
CA MET A 65 -1.64 14.34 -6.95
C MET A 65 -1.17 13.63 -5.66
N ASN A 66 -0.57 14.37 -4.72
CA ASN A 66 -0.10 13.79 -3.46
C ASN A 66 -1.26 13.37 -2.54
N GLY A 67 -2.36 14.13 -2.51
CA GLY A 67 -3.57 13.75 -1.79
C GLY A 67 -4.15 12.42 -2.30
N VAL A 68 -4.17 12.22 -3.62
CA VAL A 68 -4.60 10.97 -4.25
C VAL A 68 -3.66 9.82 -3.89
N TRP A 69 -2.34 10.01 -3.89
CA TRP A 69 -1.38 8.98 -3.46
C TRP A 69 -1.61 8.52 -2.03
N ILE A 70 -1.87 9.45 -1.11
CA ILE A 70 -2.19 9.13 0.29
C ILE A 70 -3.48 8.30 0.34
N ALA A 71 -4.53 8.72 -0.37
CA ALA A 71 -5.80 8.00 -0.40
C ALA A 71 -5.66 6.56 -0.95
N ILE A 72 -4.91 6.38 -2.04
CA ILE A 72 -4.64 5.06 -2.63
C ILE A 72 -3.86 4.18 -1.63
N GLY A 73 -2.80 4.71 -1.01
CA GLY A 73 -2.01 3.98 -0.03
C GLY A 73 -2.83 3.52 1.16
N LEU A 74 -3.66 4.42 1.73
CA LEU A 74 -4.55 4.10 2.84
C LEU A 74 -5.64 3.08 2.43
N GLY A 75 -6.18 3.20 1.22
CA GLY A 75 -7.14 2.25 0.66
C GLY A 75 -6.54 0.84 0.55
N HIS A 76 -5.32 0.73 0.01
CA HIS A 76 -4.61 -0.55 -0.07
C HIS A 76 -4.41 -1.19 1.31
N VAL A 77 -3.93 -0.41 2.30
CA VAL A 77 -3.76 -0.89 3.68
C VAL A 77 -5.09 -1.37 4.27
N SER A 78 -6.14 -0.58 4.12
CA SER A 78 -7.47 -0.87 4.69
C SER A 78 -8.10 -2.14 4.10
N LEU A 79 -8.09 -2.27 2.76
CA LEU A 79 -8.61 -3.45 2.07
C LEU A 79 -7.87 -4.72 2.51
N ARG A 80 -6.55 -4.63 2.71
CA ARG A 80 -5.73 -5.78 3.10
C ARG A 80 -5.98 -6.21 4.55
N VAL A 81 -6.20 -5.26 5.47
CA VAL A 81 -6.61 -5.58 6.85
C VAL A 81 -7.99 -6.24 6.86
N VAL A 82 -8.95 -5.73 6.08
CA VAL A 82 -10.32 -6.28 6.02
C VAL A 82 -10.32 -7.68 5.40
N GLN A 83 -9.58 -7.90 4.31
CA GLN A 83 -9.48 -9.23 3.70
C GLN A 83 -8.90 -10.24 4.68
N ARG A 84 -7.80 -9.91 5.39
CA ARG A 84 -7.23 -10.81 6.42
C ARG A 84 -8.27 -11.22 7.46
N ARG A 85 -9.17 -10.32 7.87
CA ARG A 85 -10.26 -10.62 8.80
C ARG A 85 -11.32 -11.54 8.18
N ARG A 86 -11.68 -11.32 6.90
CA ARG A 86 -12.64 -12.17 6.18
C ARG A 86 -12.11 -13.59 5.97
N TRP A 87 -10.83 -13.77 5.62
CA TRP A 87 -10.19 -15.08 5.51
C TRP A 87 -10.06 -15.78 6.87
N ALA A 88 -9.83 -15.03 7.95
CA ALA A 88 -9.79 -15.60 9.30
C ALA A 88 -11.17 -16.04 9.81
N ALA A 89 -12.24 -15.34 9.40
CA ALA A 89 -13.63 -15.69 9.70
C ALA A 89 -14.19 -16.80 8.80
N TRP A 90 -13.62 -16.99 7.60
CA TRP A 90 -13.96 -18.07 6.68
C TRP A 90 -12.93 -19.21 6.78
N ARG A 91 -12.99 -20.00 7.85
CA ARG A 91 -12.16 -21.21 7.98
C ARG A 91 -12.90 -22.41 7.36
N PRO A 92 -12.35 -23.07 6.32
CA PRO A 92 -12.95 -24.26 5.70
C PRO A 92 -13.15 -25.46 6.65
N ARG A 93 -12.48 -25.49 7.81
CA ARG A 93 -12.66 -26.53 8.84
C ARG A 93 -14.10 -26.61 9.35
N ASP A 94 -14.79 -25.47 9.45
CA ASP A 94 -16.14 -25.43 10.00
C ASP A 94 -17.17 -25.99 9.01
N ARG A 95 -16.88 -25.93 7.71
CA ARG A 95 -17.69 -26.54 6.64
C ARG A 95 -17.36 -28.02 6.42
N ALA A 96 -16.09 -28.40 6.50
CA ALA A 96 -15.69 -29.80 6.46
C ALA A 96 -16.24 -30.58 7.67
N MET A 97 -16.35 -29.95 8.85
CA MET A 97 -17.02 -30.52 10.02
C MET A 97 -18.55 -30.52 9.89
N ALA A 98 -19.15 -29.49 9.29
CA ALA A 98 -20.60 -29.44 9.06
C ALA A 98 -21.09 -30.41 7.98
N LEU A 99 -20.20 -30.87 7.09
CA LEU A 99 -20.50 -31.78 5.97
C LEU A 99 -19.85 -33.18 6.11
N ALA A 100 -19.22 -33.48 7.25
CA ALA A 100 -18.75 -34.83 7.57
C ALA A 100 -19.94 -35.68 8.02
N PRO A 101 -20.62 -36.33 7.06
CA PRO A 101 -20.13 -37.60 6.54
C PRO A 101 -20.01 -37.72 5.00
N GLU A 102 -20.43 -36.71 4.22
CA GLU A 102 -20.62 -36.89 2.76
C GLU A 102 -19.41 -36.49 1.91
N VAL A 103 -18.53 -35.61 2.41
CA VAL A 103 -17.45 -34.99 1.60
C VAL A 103 -16.17 -35.83 1.53
N VAL A 104 -16.07 -36.94 2.28
CA VAL A 104 -14.91 -37.85 2.20
C VAL A 104 -14.85 -38.61 0.85
N ALA A 105 -15.92 -38.55 0.04
CA ALA A 105 -15.99 -39.25 -1.25
C ALA A 105 -15.57 -38.42 -2.49
N MET A 106 -15.19 -37.14 -2.33
CA MET A 106 -14.84 -36.30 -3.47
C MET A 106 -13.33 -35.98 -3.45
N ASP A 107 -12.57 -36.66 -4.30
CA ASP A 107 -11.16 -36.34 -4.55
C ASP A 107 -11.02 -34.85 -4.94
N PRO A 108 -10.00 -34.13 -4.43
CA PRO A 108 -9.80 -32.74 -4.76
C PRO A 108 -9.53 -32.58 -6.26
N PRO A 109 -10.11 -31.56 -6.93
CA PRO A 109 -9.80 -31.31 -8.33
C PRO A 109 -8.31 -30.96 -8.47
N VAL A 110 -7.68 -31.73 -9.36
CA VAL A 110 -6.31 -31.57 -9.83
C VAL A 110 -6.15 -30.20 -10.51
N GLU A 111 -4.94 -29.64 -10.35
CA GLU A 111 -4.28 -28.60 -11.17
C GLU A 111 -4.44 -27.10 -10.82
N ASP A 112 -3.31 -26.58 -10.31
CA ASP A 112 -2.49 -25.54 -10.96
C ASP A 112 -3.17 -24.25 -11.43
N ILE A 113 -3.00 -23.14 -10.68
CA ILE A 113 -2.51 -21.86 -11.21
C ILE A 113 -1.80 -21.09 -10.08
N ALA A 114 -0.49 -21.30 -9.91
CA ALA A 114 0.37 -20.37 -9.20
C ALA A 114 0.97 -19.37 -10.21
N PRO A 115 0.67 -18.06 -10.16
CA PRO A 115 1.39 -17.11 -10.98
C PRO A 115 2.80 -16.93 -10.40
N ARG A 116 3.81 -17.28 -11.21
CA ARG A 116 5.23 -17.00 -10.96
C ARG A 116 5.53 -15.50 -10.99
#